data_AF-A0A1V6ENU4-F1
#
_entry.id   AF-A0A1V6ENU4-F1
#
_cell.length_a   1.000
_cell.length_b   1.000
_cell.length_c   1.000
_cell.angle_alpha   90.00
_cell.angle_beta   90.00
_cell.angle_gamma   90.00
#
_symmetry.space_group_name_H-M   'P 1'
#
loop_
_entity.id
_entity.type
_entity.pdbx_description
1 polymer ?
#
loop_
_entity_poly.entity_id
_entity_poly.type
_entity_poly.pdbx_seq_one_letter_code
_entity_poly.pdbx_strand_id
1 'polypeptide(L)'
;MRHSFDASVLAPQVALPHSPANARGIDALPRTPIDVAYIGACTGAKLDDLRFAAQVLKGRRVASGVQFLVAPASLKDRAQAEAEGTMQILTDAGATVLASACGACAGYGDSFGEGQTVISSTARNFKGRMGPPSTQVYLGSAYTVAASALRGRITDPREVLA
;
A
#
# COMPACT_ATOMS: atom_id res chain seq x y z
N MET A 1 24.01 15.98 15.63
CA MET A 1 23.36 14.86 16.33
C MET A 1 23.45 13.64 15.42
N ARG A 2 23.93 12.48 15.90
CA ARG A 2 24.04 11.24 15.11
C ARG A 2 23.03 10.23 15.65
N HIS A 3 22.21 9.67 14.77
CA HIS A 3 21.29 8.57 15.07
C HIS A 3 21.80 7.28 14.44
N SER A 4 21.59 6.13 15.10
CA SER A 4 21.98 4.80 14.63
C SER A 4 20.83 3.83 14.84
N PHE A 5 20.59 2.96 13.85
CA PHE A 5 19.49 2.00 13.85
C PHE A 5 20.01 0.63 13.42
N ASP A 6 19.52 -0.44 14.05
CA ASP A 6 19.77 -1.82 13.65
C ASP A 6 18.58 -2.32 12.80
N ALA A 7 18.83 -2.55 11.51
CA ALA A 7 17.82 -3.01 10.58
C ALA A 7 17.40 -4.47 10.81
N SER A 8 18.22 -5.28 11.49
CA SER A 8 17.95 -6.71 11.72
C SER A 8 16.81 -6.95 12.72
N VAL A 9 16.59 -6.00 13.62
CA VAL A 9 15.53 -6.04 14.64
C VAL A 9 14.37 -5.08 14.34
N LEU A 10 14.44 -4.37 13.22
CA LEU A 10 13.41 -3.40 12.85
C LEU A 10 12.17 -4.11 12.31
N ALA A 11 11.09 -4.12 13.09
CA ALA A 11 9.79 -4.60 12.63
C ALA A 11 9.30 -3.76 11.42
N PRO A 12 8.43 -4.31 10.56
CA PRO A 12 7.75 -3.51 9.53
C PRO A 12 7.10 -2.28 10.17
N GLN A 13 7.30 -1.11 9.57
CA GLN A 13 6.79 0.15 10.09
C GLN A 13 5.52 0.56 9.33
N VAL A 14 4.58 1.18 10.06
CA VAL A 14 3.42 1.85 9.47
C VAL A 14 3.31 3.25 10.05
N ALA A 15 3.14 4.25 9.19
CA ALA A 15 2.82 5.61 9.61
C ALA A 15 1.30 5.74 9.75
N LEU A 16 0.84 6.06 10.96
CA LEU A 16 -0.57 6.30 11.25
C LEU A 16 -1.00 7.70 10.75
N PRO A 17 -2.31 7.91 10.51
CA PRO A 17 -2.85 9.24 10.27
C PRO A 17 -2.46 10.24 11.38
N HIS A 18 -2.27 11.52 11.11
CA HIS A 18 -2.21 12.22 9.81
C HIS A 18 -0.81 12.78 9.55
N SER A 19 0.24 12.07 9.95
CA SER A 19 1.63 12.52 9.80
C SER A 19 2.55 11.36 9.42
N PRO A 20 3.41 11.52 8.39
CA PRO A 20 4.42 10.52 8.06
C PRO A 20 5.40 10.24 9.21
N ALA A 21 5.57 11.20 10.13
CA ALA A 21 6.40 11.04 11.32
C ALA A 21 5.75 10.20 12.42
N ASN A 22 4.44 9.92 12.35
CA ASN A 22 3.72 9.08 13.31
C ASN A 22 3.89 7.59 12.95
N ALA A 23 5.15 7.15 12.79
CA ALA A 23 5.50 5.78 12.45
C ALA A 23 5.65 4.92 13.71
N ARG A 24 5.09 3.71 13.66
CA ARG A 24 5.23 2.71 14.71
C ARG A 24 5.49 1.34 14.09
N GLY A 25 6.17 0.48 14.83
CA GLY A 25 6.28 -0.93 14.48
C GLY A 25 4.90 -1.56 14.42
N ILE A 26 4.68 -2.40 13.40
CA ILE A 26 3.38 -3.03 13.15
C ILE A 26 2.90 -3.88 14.32
N ASP A 27 3.84 -4.44 15.09
CA ASP A 27 3.59 -5.27 16.27
C ASP A 27 2.88 -4.49 17.40
N ALA A 28 2.99 -3.16 17.41
CA ALA A 28 2.36 -2.27 18.39
C ALA A 28 1.00 -1.73 17.93
N LEU A 29 0.53 -2.11 16.74
CA LEU A 29 -0.70 -1.59 16.16
C LEU A 29 -1.91 -2.47 16.49
N PRO A 30 -3.09 -1.88 16.74
CA PRO A 30 -4.30 -2.65 16.79
C PRO A 30 -4.61 -3.26 15.42
N ARG A 31 -5.47 -4.28 15.41
CA ARG A 31 -6.02 -4.87 14.18
C ARG A 31 -7.01 -3.91 13.53
N THR A 32 -6.50 -2.89 12.84
CA THR A 32 -7.30 -1.86 12.18
C THR A 32 -7.84 -2.39 10.84
N PRO A 33 -9.16 -2.51 10.66
CA PRO A 33 -9.76 -2.84 9.36
C PRO A 33 -9.39 -1.83 8.29
N ILE A 34 -9.35 -2.26 7.03
CA ILE A 34 -9.13 -1.37 5.89
C ILE A 34 -10.26 -1.52 4.89
N ASP A 35 -10.58 -0.43 4.19
CA ASP A 35 -11.51 -0.42 3.06
C ASP A 35 -10.75 -0.43 1.74
N VAL A 36 -9.58 0.22 1.70
CA VAL A 36 -8.78 0.39 0.49
C VAL A 36 -7.31 0.05 0.75
N ALA A 37 -6.71 -0.73 -0.15
CA ALA A 37 -5.28 -0.92 -0.27
C ALA A 37 -4.78 -0.29 -1.57
N TYR A 38 -3.88 0.68 -1.47
CA TYR A 38 -3.39 1.46 -2.59
C TYR A 38 -1.87 1.32 -2.76
N ILE A 39 -1.44 0.67 -3.84
CA ILE A 39 -0.04 0.62 -4.24
C ILE A 39 0.16 1.62 -5.37
N GLY A 40 0.83 2.74 -5.10
CA GLY A 40 0.86 3.80 -6.09
C GLY A 40 1.89 4.91 -5.90
N ALA A 41 1.92 5.77 -6.90
CA ALA A 41 2.79 6.92 -7.07
C ALA A 41 4.28 6.59 -7.22
N CYS A 42 5.07 7.64 -7.42
CA CYS A 42 6.51 7.56 -7.65
C CYS A 42 7.31 6.94 -6.48
N THR A 43 6.69 6.75 -5.32
CA THR A 43 7.37 6.31 -4.09
C THR A 43 7.16 4.84 -3.75
N GLY A 44 6.04 4.23 -4.14
CA GLY A 44 5.71 2.88 -3.71
C GLY A 44 5.06 1.99 -4.78
N ALA A 45 5.33 2.26 -6.06
CA ALA A 45 4.85 1.44 -7.17
C ALA A 45 5.89 1.30 -8.30
N LYS A 46 7.18 1.30 -7.96
CA LYS A 46 8.23 0.93 -8.91
C LYS A 46 8.17 -0.57 -9.17
N LEU A 47 8.91 -1.05 -10.17
CA LEU A 47 8.93 -2.48 -10.53
C LEU A 47 9.13 -3.42 -9.32
N ASP A 48 10.07 -3.12 -8.43
CA ASP A 48 10.31 -3.97 -7.24
C ASP A 48 9.16 -3.91 -6.23
N ASP A 49 8.50 -2.76 -6.05
CA ASP A 49 7.31 -2.66 -5.20
C ASP A 49 6.16 -3.53 -5.74
N LEU A 50 5.97 -3.55 -7.06
CA LEU A 50 4.97 -4.40 -7.72
C LEU A 50 5.31 -5.88 -7.53
N ARG A 51 6.58 -6.26 -7.65
CA ARG A 51 7.05 -7.64 -7.41
C ARG A 51 6.84 -8.06 -5.96
N PHE A 52 7.12 -7.19 -5.00
CA PHE A 52 6.92 -7.45 -3.57
C PHE A 52 5.44 -7.71 -3.26
N ALA A 53 4.55 -6.89 -3.82
CA ALA A 53 3.12 -7.10 -3.69
C ALA A 53 2.66 -8.40 -4.37
N ALA A 54 3.17 -8.70 -5.56
CA ALA A 54 2.86 -9.94 -6.28
C ALA A 54 3.34 -11.18 -5.52
N GLN A 55 4.50 -11.14 -4.87
CA GLN A 55 4.97 -12.22 -4.02
C GLN A 55 3.99 -12.51 -2.88
N VAL A 56 3.41 -11.47 -2.27
CA VAL A 56 2.37 -11.62 -1.24
C VAL A 56 1.05 -12.12 -1.82
N LEU A 57 0.71 -11.80 -3.05
CA LEU A 57 -0.63 -12.09 -3.59
C LEU A 57 -0.69 -13.28 -4.55
N LYS A 58 0.45 -13.89 -4.91
CA LYS A 58 0.51 -15.02 -5.83
C LYS A 58 -0.40 -16.16 -5.41
N GLY A 59 -1.36 -16.51 -6.28
CA GLY A 59 -2.34 -17.58 -6.03
C GLY A 59 -3.38 -17.26 -4.95
N ARG A 60 -3.47 -16.00 -4.52
CA ARG A 60 -4.37 -15.53 -3.46
C ARG A 60 -5.22 -14.37 -3.99
N ARG A 61 -6.35 -14.08 -3.34
CA ARG A 61 -7.20 -12.93 -3.65
C ARG A 61 -7.33 -12.03 -2.44
N VAL A 62 -7.52 -10.73 -2.68
CA VAL A 62 -7.76 -9.75 -1.62
C VAL A 62 -9.06 -10.05 -0.87
N ALA A 63 -9.15 -9.59 0.38
CA ALA A 63 -10.31 -9.84 1.22
C ALA A 63 -11.59 -9.23 0.63
N SER A 64 -12.73 -9.89 0.86
CA SER A 64 -14.02 -9.38 0.42
C SER A 64 -14.29 -7.99 1.00
N GLY A 65 -14.78 -7.07 0.16
CA GLY A 65 -15.03 -5.69 0.54
C GLY A 65 -13.81 -4.76 0.48
N VAL A 66 -12.59 -5.28 0.32
CA VAL A 66 -11.40 -4.44 0.16
C VAL A 66 -11.21 -4.06 -1.31
N GLN A 67 -11.08 -2.77 -1.57
CA GLN A 67 -10.66 -2.28 -2.88
C GLN A 67 -9.13 -2.31 -2.97
N PHE A 68 -8.59 -3.08 -3.92
CA PHE A 68 -7.16 -3.11 -4.18
C PHE A 68 -6.83 -2.37 -5.46
N LEU A 69 -6.06 -1.29 -5.33
CA LEU A 69 -5.75 -0.35 -6.40
C LEU A 69 -4.26 -0.30 -6.64
N VAL A 70 -3.85 -0.40 -7.90
CA VAL A 70 -2.43 -0.39 -8.30
C VAL A 70 -2.20 0.67 -9.38
N ALA A 71 -1.34 1.64 -9.10
CA ALA A 71 -0.95 2.71 -10.02
C ALA A 71 0.57 2.65 -10.26
N PRO A 72 1.05 1.93 -11.29
CA PRO A 72 2.49 1.77 -11.54
C PRO A 72 3.19 3.12 -11.69
N ALA A 73 4.41 3.23 -11.13
CA ALA A 73 5.15 4.49 -11.07
C ALA A 73 5.49 5.07 -12.46
N SER A 74 5.64 4.21 -13.46
CA SER A 74 5.86 4.61 -14.86
C SER A 74 5.31 3.58 -15.83
N LEU A 75 5.12 3.99 -17.09
CA LEU A 75 4.77 3.08 -18.18
C LEU A 75 5.86 2.00 -18.41
N LYS A 76 7.12 2.34 -18.15
CA LYS A 76 8.24 1.39 -18.24
C LYS A 76 8.15 0.30 -17.17
N ASP A 77 7.91 0.69 -15.91
CA ASP A 77 7.73 -0.26 -14.81
C ASP A 77 6.52 -1.15 -15.07
N ARG A 78 5.41 -0.56 -15.56
CA ARG A 78 4.22 -1.31 -15.93
C ARG A 78 4.52 -2.34 -17.02
N ALA A 79 5.12 -1.91 -18.14
CA ALA A 79 5.43 -2.80 -19.26
C ALA A 79 6.35 -3.96 -18.86
N GLN A 80 7.35 -3.68 -18.01
CA GLN A 80 8.23 -4.72 -17.48
C GLN A 80 7.50 -5.69 -16.55
N ALA A 81 6.66 -5.17 -15.65
CA ALA A 81 5.86 -5.98 -14.74
C ALA A 81 4.81 -6.82 -15.48
N GLU A 82 4.27 -6.34 -16.61
CA GLU A 82 3.41 -7.11 -17.51
C GLU A 82 4.21 -8.24 -18.18
N ALA A 83 5.38 -7.93 -18.76
CA ALA A 83 6.22 -8.88 -19.48
C ALA A 83 6.69 -10.06 -18.61
N GLU A 84 6.92 -9.84 -17.31
CA GLU A 84 7.33 -10.88 -16.37
C GLU A 84 6.17 -11.53 -15.59
N GLY A 85 4.93 -11.13 -15.86
CA GLY A 85 3.72 -11.67 -15.22
C GLY A 85 3.40 -11.13 -13.82
N THR A 86 4.21 -10.20 -13.29
CA THR A 86 3.95 -9.49 -12.02
C THR A 86 2.58 -8.80 -12.04
N MET A 87 2.25 -8.07 -13.12
CA MET A 87 0.94 -7.41 -13.21
C MET A 87 -0.23 -8.41 -13.26
N GLN A 88 -0.05 -9.56 -13.94
CA GLN A 88 -1.07 -10.59 -14.02
C GLN A 88 -1.40 -11.15 -12.63
N ILE A 89 -0.38 -11.39 -11.80
CA ILE A 89 -0.58 -11.83 -10.41
C ILE A 89 -1.40 -10.81 -9.62
N LEU A 90 -1.11 -9.52 -9.78
CA LEU A 90 -1.85 -8.47 -9.07
C LEU A 90 -3.31 -8.40 -9.55
N THR A 91 -3.57 -8.48 -10.87
CA THR A 91 -4.94 -8.47 -11.40
C THR A 91 -5.73 -9.72 -11.01
N ASP A 92 -5.09 -10.90 -11.02
CA ASP A 92 -5.71 -12.16 -10.58
C ASP A 92 -6.10 -12.11 -9.10
N ALA A 93 -5.30 -11.42 -8.29
CA ALA A 93 -5.60 -11.17 -6.88
C ALA A 93 -6.76 -10.18 -6.65
N GLY A 94 -7.20 -9.48 -7.70
CA GLY A 94 -8.31 -8.52 -7.65
C GLY A 94 -7.88 -7.05 -7.72
N ALA A 95 -6.67 -6.75 -8.20
CA ALA A 95 -6.24 -5.37 -8.40
C ALA A 95 -7.01 -4.69 -9.55
N THR A 96 -7.50 -3.48 -9.29
CA THR A 96 -7.83 -2.52 -10.34
C THR A 96 -6.57 -1.73 -10.70
N VAL A 97 -6.13 -1.86 -11.95
CA VAL A 97 -4.96 -1.13 -12.45
C VAL A 97 -5.38 0.26 -12.90
N LEU A 98 -4.75 1.27 -12.32
CA LEU A 98 -4.97 2.68 -12.62
C LEU A 98 -3.89 3.19 -13.58
N ALA A 99 -4.13 4.39 -14.15
CA ALA A 99 -3.14 5.07 -14.97
C ALA A 99 -1.88 5.41 -14.16
N SER A 100 -0.71 5.35 -14.81
CA SER A 100 0.56 5.81 -14.25
C SER A 100 0.58 7.33 -14.12
N ALA A 101 0.06 7.83 -13.00
CA ALA A 101 -0.03 9.25 -12.67
C ALA A 101 0.02 9.47 -11.16
N CYS A 102 0.15 10.73 -10.73
CA CYS A 102 0.09 11.08 -9.31
C CYS A 102 -1.29 10.77 -8.68
N GLY A 103 -2.39 10.98 -9.42
CA GLY A 103 -3.76 10.61 -9.03
C GLY A 103 -4.11 10.85 -7.56
N ALA A 104 -4.71 9.83 -6.93
CA ALA A 104 -5.12 9.84 -5.52
C ALA A 104 -3.98 10.21 -4.55
N CYS A 105 -2.71 9.87 -4.83
CA CYS A 105 -1.56 10.25 -3.98
C CYS A 105 -1.37 11.78 -3.86
N ALA A 106 -1.72 12.52 -4.91
CA ALA A 106 -1.69 13.98 -4.90
C ALA A 106 -3.05 14.61 -4.58
N GLY A 107 -4.11 13.81 -4.44
CA GLY A 107 -5.48 14.30 -4.33
C GLY A 107 -6.05 14.78 -5.67
N TYR A 108 -5.55 14.28 -6.80
CA TYR A 108 -6.04 14.59 -8.13
C TYR A 108 -6.93 13.47 -8.68
N GLY A 109 -8.03 13.84 -9.32
CA GLY A 109 -8.97 12.88 -9.90
C GLY A 109 -9.76 12.15 -8.83
N ASP A 110 -9.88 10.82 -8.97
CA ASP A 110 -10.61 9.99 -8.01
C ASP A 110 -10.00 10.08 -6.61
N SER A 111 -10.87 10.30 -5.63
CA SER A 111 -10.53 10.42 -4.22
C SER A 111 -11.27 9.37 -3.41
N PHE A 112 -10.71 8.99 -2.26
CA PHE A 112 -11.36 8.05 -1.37
C PHE A 112 -12.54 8.70 -0.65
N GLY A 113 -13.55 7.90 -0.35
CA GLY A 113 -14.79 8.33 0.30
C GLY A 113 -14.60 8.76 1.76
N GLU A 114 -15.66 9.35 2.30
CA GLU A 114 -15.72 9.76 3.69
C GLU A 114 -15.58 8.56 4.64
N GLY A 115 -14.79 8.75 5.70
CA GLY A 115 -14.59 7.73 6.74
C GLY A 115 -13.80 6.49 6.31
N GLN A 116 -13.42 6.36 5.04
CA GLN A 116 -12.65 5.22 4.56
C GLN A 116 -11.27 5.14 5.21
N THR A 117 -10.87 3.93 5.55
CA THR A 117 -9.53 3.59 6.01
C THR A 117 -8.72 3.01 4.86
N VAL A 118 -7.60 3.68 4.56
CA VAL A 118 -6.73 3.40 3.43
C VAL A 118 -5.35 3.02 3.96
N ILE A 119 -4.81 1.91 3.49
CA ILE A 119 -3.38 1.59 3.63
C ILE A 119 -2.70 1.81 2.28
N SER A 120 -1.63 2.61 2.27
CA SER A 120 -1.02 3.13 1.05
C SER A 120 0.50 2.98 1.06
N SER A 121 1.10 2.72 -0.11
CA SER A 121 2.56 2.75 -0.28
C SER A 121 3.11 4.14 -0.66
N THR A 122 2.28 5.17 -0.59
CA THR A 122 2.67 6.56 -0.89
C THR A 122 3.47 7.20 0.25
N ALA A 123 3.97 8.42 0.03
CA ALA A 123 4.83 9.11 1.00
C ALA A 123 4.11 10.07 1.97
N ARG A 124 2.83 10.37 1.77
CA ARG A 124 2.13 11.44 2.51
C ARG A 124 0.72 11.03 2.90
N ASN A 125 0.37 11.26 4.16
CA ASN A 125 -0.95 10.93 4.74
C ASN A 125 -1.56 12.08 5.56
N PHE A 126 -1.26 13.33 5.21
CA PHE A 126 -1.87 14.49 5.86
C PHE A 126 -3.40 14.46 5.76
N LYS A 127 -4.08 15.11 6.70
CA LYS A 127 -5.54 15.20 6.70
C LYS A 127 -6.03 15.83 5.39
N GLY A 128 -7.02 15.20 4.74
CA GLY A 128 -7.55 15.68 3.46
C GLY A 128 -6.67 15.39 2.24
N ARG A 129 -5.61 14.57 2.38
CA ARG A 129 -4.63 14.37 1.30
C ARG A 129 -5.15 13.56 0.12
N MET A 130 -5.90 12.47 0.38
CA MET A 130 -6.34 11.50 -0.63
C MET A 130 -7.87 11.37 -0.66
N GLY A 131 -8.59 12.32 -0.05
CA GLY A 131 -10.03 12.26 0.18
C GLY A 131 -10.46 13.32 1.19
N PRO A 132 -11.73 13.29 1.65
CA PRO A 132 -12.23 14.16 2.69
C PRO A 132 -11.38 14.12 3.98
N PRO A 133 -11.46 15.14 4.86
CA PRO A 133 -10.70 15.18 6.10
C PRO A 133 -10.98 14.01 7.07
N SER A 134 -12.06 13.25 6.86
CA SER A 134 -12.41 12.05 7.62
C SER A 134 -11.67 10.78 7.15
N THR A 135 -11.12 10.75 5.93
CA THR A 135 -10.36 9.61 5.40
C THR A 135 -9.10 9.36 6.22
N GLN A 136 -8.91 8.11 6.65
CA GLN A 136 -7.78 7.69 7.46
C GLN A 136 -6.73 7.02 6.58
N VAL A 137 -5.62 7.70 6.31
CA VAL A 137 -4.54 7.15 5.45
C VAL A 137 -3.36 6.68 6.30
N TYR A 138 -3.08 5.39 6.23
CA TYR A 138 -1.91 4.73 6.79
C TYR A 138 -0.87 4.54 5.69
N LEU A 139 0.41 4.69 6.02
CA LEU A 139 1.50 4.44 5.07
C LEU A 139 2.28 3.19 5.46
N GLY A 140 2.54 2.31 4.50
CA GLY A 140 3.33 1.09 4.70
C GLY A 140 4.11 0.70 3.46
N SER A 141 4.97 -0.31 3.56
CA SER A 141 5.66 -0.87 2.38
C SER A 141 4.67 -1.61 1.47
N ALA A 142 5.06 -1.87 0.22
CA ALA A 142 4.25 -2.68 -0.70
C ALA A 142 3.91 -4.06 -0.13
N TYR A 143 4.84 -4.68 0.63
CA TYR A 143 4.58 -5.91 1.37
C TYR A 143 3.45 -5.74 2.39
N THR A 144 3.52 -4.71 3.24
CA THR A 144 2.50 -4.45 4.26
C THR A 144 1.14 -4.12 3.63
N VAL A 145 1.11 -3.31 2.57
CA VAL A 145 -0.12 -2.97 1.84
C VAL A 145 -0.76 -4.23 1.26
N ALA A 146 0.01 -5.07 0.57
CA ALA A 146 -0.49 -6.30 -0.03
C ALA A 146 -0.96 -7.33 1.02
N ALA A 147 -0.23 -7.48 2.12
CA ALA A 147 -0.62 -8.35 3.23
C ALA A 147 -1.92 -7.86 3.90
N SER A 148 -2.06 -6.54 4.00
CA SER A 148 -3.27 -5.92 4.55
C SER A 148 -4.46 -6.09 3.60
N ALA A 149 -4.24 -5.96 2.29
CA ALA A 149 -5.25 -6.22 1.26
C ALA A 149 -5.75 -7.66 1.33
N LEU A 150 -4.84 -8.63 1.52
CA LEU A 150 -5.15 -10.04 1.67
C LEU A 150 -6.01 -10.34 2.91
N ARG A 151 -5.81 -9.61 4.02
CA ARG A 151 -6.48 -9.89 5.30
C ARG A 151 -7.64 -8.93 5.65
N GLY A 152 -7.83 -7.84 4.91
CA GLY A 152 -8.85 -6.83 5.19
C GLY A 152 -8.58 -5.96 6.42
N ARG A 153 -7.34 -5.95 6.91
CA ARG A 153 -6.88 -5.15 8.05
C ARG A 153 -5.38 -4.91 7.95
N ILE A 154 -4.87 -3.88 8.62
CA ILE A 154 -3.42 -3.68 8.77
C ILE A 154 -2.79 -4.97 9.32
N THR A 155 -1.85 -5.52 8.55
CA THR A 155 -1.30 -6.85 8.77
C THR A 155 0.20 -6.86 8.55
N ASP A 156 0.90 -7.54 9.46
CA ASP A 156 2.32 -7.80 9.32
C ASP A 156 2.59 -8.71 8.11
N PRO A 157 3.38 -8.27 7.12
CA PRO A 157 3.68 -9.09 5.95
C PRO A 157 4.39 -10.41 6.28
N ARG A 158 5.09 -10.50 7.42
CA ARG A 158 5.74 -11.73 7.89
C ARG A 158 4.74 -12.86 8.15
N GLU A 159 3.47 -12.55 8.44
CA GLU A 159 2.40 -13.55 8.65
C GLU A 159 2.00 -14.31 7.37
N VAL A 160 2.40 -13.84 6.17
CA VAL A 160 1.90 -14.36 4.89
C VAL A 160 2.99 -14.64 3.85
N LEU A 161 4.24 -14.27 4.14
CA LEU A 161 5.42 -14.48 3.30
C LEU A 161 6.19 -15.77 3.61
N ALA A 162 5.71 -16.58 4.56
CA ALA A 162 6.30 -17.88 4.91
C ALA A 162 6.14 -18.92 3.80
#